data_AF-A4FCU5-F1
#
_entry.id   AF-A4FCU5-F1
#
_cell.length_a   1.000
_cell.length_b   1.000
_cell.length_c   1.000
_cell.angle_alpha   90.00
_cell.angle_beta   90.00
_cell.angle_gamma   90.00
#
_symmetry.space_group_name_H-M   'P 1'
#
loop_
_entity.id
_entity.type
_entity.pdbx_description
1 polymer ?
#
loop_
_entity_poly.entity_id
_entity_poly.type
_entity_poly.pdbx_seq_one_letter_code
_entity_poly.pdbx_strand_id
1 'polypeptide(L)' 'MRVLAIGAHPDDVELLCGGTLALYVDAGAQVTIAIATNGEVGSSHGTREEIAERRHAEARLPTRSARS' A
#
# COMPACT_ATOMS: atom_id res chain seq x y z
N MET A 1 -7.01 -16.01 10.89
CA MET A 1 -7.78 -14.75 10.86
C MET A 1 -7.69 -14.14 9.46
N ARG A 2 -8.70 -13.38 9.02
CA ARG A 2 -8.69 -12.67 7.73
C ARG A 2 -8.82 -11.16 8.00
N VAL A 3 -7.95 -10.36 7.40
CA VAL A 3 -7.89 -8.90 7.58
C VAL A 3 -7.98 -8.23 6.21
N LEU A 4 -8.86 -7.24 6.10
CA LEU A 4 -8.98 -6.37 4.93
C LEU A 4 -8.60 -4.95 5.35
N ALA A 5 -7.55 -4.41 4.73
CA ALA A 5 -7.18 -3.01 4.85
C ALA A 5 -7.64 -2.25 3.60
N ILE A 6 -8.30 -1.11 3.79
CA ILE A 6 -8.82 -0.28 2.70
C ILE A 6 -8.18 1.09 2.79
N GLY A 7 -7.50 1.51 1.72
CA GLY A 7 -6.92 2.85 1.55
C GLY A 7 -7.57 3.58 0.38
N ALA A 8 -7.58 4.91 0.43
CA ALA A 8 -8.03 5.71 -0.70
C ALA A 8 -6.96 5.70 -1.80
N HIS A 9 -5.70 5.86 -1.42
CA HIS A 9 -4.55 5.95 -2.31
C HIS A 9 -3.55 4.81 -2.06
N PRO A 10 -2.62 4.55 -3.00
CA PRO A 10 -1.73 3.38 -2.92
C PRO A 10 -0.80 3.31 -1.71
N ASP A 11 -0.50 4.43 -1.04
CA ASP A 11 0.38 4.53 0.12
C ASP A 11 -0.33 4.60 1.49
N ASP A 12 -1.63 4.90 1.51
CA ASP A 12 -2.39 5.10 2.75
C ASP A 12 -2.23 3.91 3.71
N VAL A 13 -2.33 2.69 3.20
CA VAL A 13 -2.28 1.47 4.03
C VAL A 13 -0.89 1.24 4.60
N GLU A 14 0.16 1.54 3.84
CA GLU A 14 1.54 1.43 4.32
C GLU A 14 1.82 2.47 5.41
N LEU A 15 1.45 3.73 5.17
CA LEU A 15 1.72 4.84 6.08
C LEU A 15 0.90 4.75 7.37
N LEU A 16 -0.37 4.36 7.28
CA LEU A 16 -1.30 4.42 8.40
C LEU A 16 -1.32 3.15 9.23
N CYS A 17 -1.12 1.97 8.63
CA CYS A 17 -1.27 0.70 9.34
C CYS A 17 -0.32 -0.42 8.91
N GLY A 18 0.72 -0.14 8.11
CA GLY A 18 1.65 -1.15 7.60
C GLY A 18 2.29 -2.00 8.70
N GLY A 19 2.73 -1.39 9.80
CA GLY A 19 3.31 -2.11 10.95
C GLY A 19 2.30 -3.04 11.66
N THR A 20 1.04 -2.62 11.77
CA THR A 20 -0.01 -3.45 12.37
C THR A 20 -0.33 -4.66 11.47
N LEU A 21 -0.42 -4.43 10.16
CA LEU A 21 -0.65 -5.52 9.20
C LEU A 21 0.52 -6.51 9.18
N ALA A 22 1.76 -6.04 9.31
CA ALA A 22 2.93 -6.91 9.43
C ALA A 22 2.82 -7.85 10.65
N LEU A 23 2.42 -7.34 11.82
CA LEU A 23 2.20 -8.16 13.01
C LEU A 23 1.11 -9.23 12.80
N TYR A 24 0.04 -8.89 12.07
CA TYR A 24 -1.00 -9.86 11.73
C TYR A 24 -0.51 -10.93 10.76
N VAL A 25 0.30 -10.56 9.76
CA VAL A 25 0.94 -11.52 8.86
C VAL A 25 1.86 -12.46 9.64
N ASP A 26 2.70 -11.93 10.55
CA ASP A 26 3.60 -12.73 11.40
C ASP A 26 2.83 -13.69 12.32
N ALA A 27 1.63 -13.29 12.76
CA ALA A 27 0.71 -14.14 13.51
C ALA A 27 -0.08 -15.15 12.64
N GLY A 28 0.21 -15.25 11.34
CA GLY A 28 -0.42 -16.18 10.41
C GLY A 28 -1.79 -15.74 9.87
N ALA A 29 -2.13 -14.45 9.95
CA ALA A 29 -3.34 -13.92 9.33
C ALA A 29 -3.18 -13.78 7.81
N GLN A 30 -4.29 -13.98 7.09
CA GLN A 30 -4.37 -13.62 5.69
C GLN A 30 -4.78 -12.15 5.58
N VAL A 31 -3.89 -11.32 5.04
CA VAL A 31 -4.11 -9.89 4.84
C VAL A 31 -4.41 -9.63 3.36
N THR A 32 -5.45 -8.85 3.08
CA THR A 32 -5.77 -8.31 1.76
C THR A 32 -5.80 -6.80 1.85
N ILE A 33 -5.20 -6.12 0.86
CA ILE A 33 -5.19 -4.67 0.75
C ILE A 33 -6.05 -4.28 -0.45
N ALA A 34 -7.02 -3.39 -0.24
CA ALA A 34 -7.84 -2.79 -1.28
C ALA A 34 -7.56 -1.29 -1.37
N ILE A 35 -7.36 -0.80 -2.58
CA ILE A 35 -7.04 0.61 -2.84
C ILE A 35 -8.12 1.17 -3.76
N ALA A 36 -8.74 2.28 -3.37
CA ALA A 36 -9.86 2.86 -4.12
C ALA A 36 -9.45 3.64 -5.38
N THR A 37 -8.24 4.22 -5.39
CA THR A 37 -7.75 5.08 -6.47
C THR A 37 -6.29 4.76 -6.83
N ASN A 38 -5.84 5.14 -8.03
CA ASN A 38 -4.46 4.95 -8.48
C ASN A 38 -3.52 6.09 -8.03
N GLY A 39 -4.03 7.16 -7.42
CA GLY A 39 -3.23 8.26 -6.86
C GLY A 39 -2.53 9.11 -7.91
N GLU A 40 -3.12 9.25 -9.10
CA GLU A 40 -2.55 9.91 -10.27
C GLU A 40 -2.32 11.42 -10.11
N VAL A 41 -2.89 12.04 -9.07
CA VAL A 41 -2.70 13.45 -8.71
C VAL A 41 -1.70 13.66 -7.55
N GLY A 42 -1.05 12.60 -7.08
CA GLY A 42 -0.16 12.64 -5.91
C GLY A 42 1.21 13.28 -6.16
N SER A 43 1.48 13.81 -7.35
CA SER A 43 2.77 14.43 -7.69
C SER A 43 2.60 15.64 -8.59
N SER A 44 3.49 16.63 -8.44
CA SER A 44 3.60 17.80 -9.32
C SER A 44 4.46 17.54 -10.58
N HIS A 45 5.01 16.33 -10.73
CA HIS A 45 5.92 15.97 -11.81
C HIS A 45 5.45 14.72 -12.55
N GLY A 46 5.30 14.85 -13.88
CA GLY A 46 4.83 13.79 -14.78
C GLY A 46 3.38 13.97 -15.21
N THR A 47 2.96 13.15 -16.16
CA THR A 47 1.54 13.01 -16.54
C THR A 47 0.79 12.20 -15.49
N ARG A 48 -0.55 12.25 -15.52
CA ARG A 48 -1.38 11.43 -14.62
C ARG A 48 -1.10 9.94 -14.82
N GLU A 49 -0.91 9.53 -16.06
CA GLU A 49 -0.61 8.15 -16.44
C GLU A 49 0.74 7.70 -15.85
N GLU A 50 1.80 8.51 -16.00
CA GLU A 50 3.12 8.23 -15.43
C GLU A 50 3.08 8.14 -13.90
N ILE A 51 2.32 9.03 -13.26
CA ILE A 51 2.16 9.04 -11.80
C ILE A 51 1.41 7.78 -11.34
N ALA A 52 0.31 7.43 -12.00
CA ALA A 52 -0.47 6.24 -11.68
C ALA A 52 0.35 4.95 -11.84
N GLU A 53 1.12 4.82 -12.92
CA GLU A 53 1.99 3.66 -13.15
C GLU A 53 3.05 3.53 -12.06
N ARG A 54 3.72 4.65 -11.71
CA ARG A 54 4.71 4.67 -10.63
C ARG A 54 4.09 4.27 -9.29
N ARG A 55 2.93 4.83 -8.94
CA ARG A 55 2.23 4.55 -7.68
C ARG A 55 1.73 3.11 -7.60
N HIS A 56 1.29 2.53 -8.72
CA HIS A 56 0.96 1.11 -8.80
C HIS A 56 2.18 0.21 -8.62
N ALA A 57 3.34 0.60 -9.18
CA ALA A 57 4.57 -0.15 -8.99
C ALA A 57 5.03 -0.10 -7.52
N GLU A 58 4.97 1.07 -6.88
CA GLU A 58 5.29 1.26 -5.45
C GLU A 58 4.44 0.34 -4.57
N ALA A 59 3.11 0.34 -4.73
CA ALA A 59 2.21 -0.48 -3.92
C ALA A 59 2.30 -1.99 -4.16
N ARG A 60 2.92 -2.42 -5.27
CA ARG A 60 3.20 -3.84 -5.57
C ARG A 60 4.53 -4.32 -5.01
N LEU A 61 5.43 -3.40 -4.68
CA LEU A 61 6.69 -3.79 -4.04
C LEU A 61 6.35 -4.38 -2.67
N PRO A 62 6.94 -5.53 -2.31
CA PRO A 62 6.78 -6.05 -0.97
C PRO A 62 7.35 -5.00 0.00
N THR A 63 6.49 -4.45 0.85
CA THR A 63 6.88 -3.56 1.95
C THR A 63 7.98 -4.28 2.70
N ARG A 64 9.23 -3.81 2.57
CA ARG A 64 10.36 -4.40 3.29
C ARG A 64 10.09 -4.11 4.75
N SER A 65 9.59 -5.09 5.49
CA SER A 65 9.52 -4.97 6.94
C SER A 65 10.94 -4.66 7.40
N ALA A 66 11.11 -3.48 8.01
CA ALA A 66 12.36 -3.08 8.61
C ALA A 66 12.65 -4.08 9.74
N ARG A 67 13.36 -5.16 9.40
CA ARG A 67 13.98 -6.04 10.39
C ARG A 67 15.18 -5.25 10.91
N SER A 68 15.01 -4.63 12.07
CA SER A 68 16.10 -4.20 12.94
C SER A 68 16.85 -5.42 13.47
#